data_AF-A0A5T8K144-F1
#
_entry.id   AF-A0A5T8K144-F1
#
_cell.length_a   1.000
_cell.length_b   1.000
_cell.length_c   1.000
_cell.angle_alpha   90.00
_cell.angle_beta   90.00
_cell.angle_gamma   90.00
#
_symmetry.space_group_name_H-M   'P 1'
#
loop_
_entity.id
_entity.type
_entity.pdbx_description
1 polymer ?
#
loop_
_entity_poly.entity_id
_entity_poly.type
_entity_poly.pdbx_seq_one_letter_code
_entity_poly.pdbx_strand_id
1 'polypeptide(L)'
;RRMQREKIAFNRKMRREEKALEHTWLLRQNLLGQAMTELNFQSPETISAWYTRWADEFDARELAQGFWQWRTRFASLKPLDWLRDSDEPLYNVMYEIRFIVRETPAHVREAERWQVPNKLTDRSRG
;
A
#
# COMPACT_ATOMS: atom_id res chain seq x y z
N ARG A 1 28.71 -4.79 45.47
CA ARG A 1 28.71 -3.45 44.80
C ARG A 1 28.98 -3.52 43.29
N ARG A 2 30.03 -4.24 42.82
CA ARG A 2 30.34 -4.42 41.38
C ARG A 2 29.22 -5.13 40.59
N MET A 3 28.78 -6.27 41.09
CA MET A 3 27.68 -7.07 40.51
C MET A 3 26.38 -6.27 40.29
N GLN A 4 26.05 -5.35 41.21
CA GLN A 4 24.85 -4.52 41.12
C GLN A 4 24.98 -3.44 40.03
N ARG A 5 26.18 -2.88 39.83
CA ARG A 5 26.47 -1.96 38.72
C ARG A 5 26.42 -2.67 37.37
N GLU A 6 26.97 -3.88 37.29
CA GLU A 6 26.91 -4.73 36.09
C GLU A 6 25.46 -5.08 35.73
N LYS A 7 24.63 -5.45 36.70
CA LYS A 7 23.18 -5.70 36.49
C LYS A 7 22.42 -4.45 36.02
N ILE A 8 22.73 -3.27 36.58
CA ILE A 8 22.11 -2.00 36.14
C ILE A 8 22.54 -1.65 34.71
N ALA A 9 23.81 -1.82 34.38
CA ALA A 9 24.33 -1.55 33.04
C ALA A 9 23.71 -2.51 32.01
N PHE A 10 23.62 -3.80 32.33
CA PHE A 10 22.94 -4.81 31.53
C PHE A 10 21.46 -4.45 31.29
N ASN A 11 20.70 -4.17 32.34
CA ASN A 11 19.29 -3.79 32.22
C ASN A 11 19.07 -2.46 31.47
N ARG A 12 20.04 -1.53 31.52
CA ARG A 12 19.99 -0.30 30.72
C ARG A 12 20.27 -0.59 29.24
N LYS A 13 21.18 -1.51 28.94
CA LYS A 13 21.45 -1.96 27.56
C LYS A 13 20.22 -2.67 26.98
N MET A 14 19.65 -3.64 27.70
CA MET A 14 18.45 -4.36 27.27
C MET A 14 17.27 -3.41 26.97
N ARG A 15 16.98 -2.45 27.86
CA ARG A 15 15.91 -1.46 27.61
C ARG A 15 16.15 -0.55 26.41
N ARG A 16 17.40 -0.30 26.04
CA ARG A 16 17.72 0.49 24.83
C ARG A 16 17.48 -0.32 23.57
N GLU A 17 17.87 -1.59 23.59
CA GLU A 17 17.65 -2.53 22.48
C GLU A 17 16.16 -2.77 22.26
N GLU A 18 15.40 -3.02 23.33
CA GLU A 18 13.94 -3.17 23.30
C GLU A 18 13.26 -1.93 22.71
N LYS A 19 13.60 -0.73 23.19
CA LYS A 19 13.06 0.53 22.64
C LYS A 19 13.44 0.74 21.18
N ALA A 20 14.63 0.33 20.76
CA ALA A 20 15.05 0.45 19.37
C ALA A 20 14.22 -0.48 18.48
N LEU A 21 13.99 -1.72 18.91
CA LEU A 21 13.12 -2.68 18.21
C LEU A 21 11.69 -2.14 18.11
N GLU A 22 11.10 -1.69 19.23
CA GLU A 22 9.78 -1.07 19.25
C GLU A 22 9.68 0.12 18.29
N HIS A 23 10.69 1.00 18.32
CA HIS A 23 10.74 2.16 17.44
C HIS A 23 10.81 1.76 15.96
N THR A 24 11.66 0.79 15.60
CA THR A 24 11.73 0.29 14.22
C THR A 24 10.42 -0.34 13.76
N TRP A 25 9.75 -1.08 14.64
CA TRP A 25 8.44 -1.66 14.36
C TRP A 25 7.37 -0.59 14.13
N LEU A 26 7.32 0.43 15.01
CA LEU A 26 6.39 1.56 14.86
C LEU A 26 6.64 2.35 13.57
N LEU A 27 7.90 2.59 13.21
CA LEU A 27 8.25 3.25 11.95
C LEU A 27 7.77 2.45 10.74
N ARG A 28 7.97 1.13 10.75
CA ARG A 28 7.47 0.26 9.67
C ARG A 28 5.95 0.29 9.57
N GLN A 29 5.24 0.21 10.71
CA GLN A 29 3.78 0.30 10.75
C GLN A 29 3.28 1.66 10.24
N ASN A 30 3.92 2.76 10.63
CA ASN A 30 3.58 4.09 10.12
C ASN A 30 3.77 4.19 8.61
N LEU A 31 4.86 3.63 8.08
CA LEU A 31 5.13 3.64 6.65
C LEU A 31 4.09 2.81 5.88
N LEU A 32 3.67 1.66 6.41
CA LEU A 32 2.59 0.87 5.83
C LEU A 32 1.26 1.64 5.86
N GLY A 33 0.97 2.32 6.97
CA GLY A 33 -0.19 3.21 7.09
C GLY A 33 -0.20 4.33 6.05
N GLN A 34 0.98 4.89 5.72
CA GLN A 34 1.12 5.87 4.64
C GLN A 34 0.83 5.24 3.27
N ALA A 35 1.39 4.06 2.98
CA ALA A 35 1.09 3.33 1.75
C ALA A 35 -0.41 3.06 1.59
N MET A 36 -1.09 2.62 2.66
CA MET A 36 -2.54 2.38 2.65
C MET A 36 -3.36 3.67 2.52
N THR A 37 -2.88 4.77 3.11
CA THR A 37 -3.50 6.09 2.93
C THR A 37 -3.39 6.54 1.48
N GLU A 38 -2.20 6.46 0.88
CA GLU A 38 -1.97 6.81 -0.53
C GLU A 38 -2.77 5.94 -1.50
N LEU A 39 -2.97 4.66 -1.17
CA LEU A 39 -3.78 3.73 -1.96
C LEU A 39 -5.22 4.26 -2.15
N ASN A 40 -5.78 4.88 -1.11
CA ASN A 40 -7.14 5.44 -1.19
C ASN A 40 -7.30 6.55 -2.24
N PHE A 41 -6.20 7.19 -2.64
CA PHE A 41 -6.13 8.23 -3.66
C PHE A 41 -5.78 7.70 -5.06
N GLN A 42 -5.71 6.38 -5.24
CA GLN A 42 -5.44 5.78 -6.54
C GLN A 42 -6.72 5.41 -7.29
N SER A 43 -6.69 5.53 -8.61
CA SER A 43 -7.66 4.95 -9.53
C SER A 43 -7.05 3.72 -10.23
N PRO A 44 -7.85 2.92 -10.97
CA PRO A 44 -7.31 1.85 -11.81
C PRO A 44 -6.20 2.31 -12.77
N GLU A 45 -6.23 3.58 -13.20
CA GLU A 45 -5.23 4.15 -14.11
C GLU A 45 -3.89 4.47 -13.41
N THR A 46 -3.91 4.70 -12.09
CA THR A 46 -2.72 5.19 -11.34
C THR A 46 -2.15 4.16 -10.37
N ILE A 47 -2.88 3.07 -10.08
CA ILE A 47 -2.49 2.05 -9.10
C ILE A 47 -1.12 1.41 -9.38
N SER A 48 -0.72 1.27 -10.64
CA SER A 48 0.61 0.74 -11.00
C SER A 48 1.75 1.62 -10.49
N ALA A 49 1.57 2.94 -10.42
CA ALA A 49 2.57 3.85 -9.88
C ALA A 49 2.69 3.70 -8.36
N TRP A 50 1.56 3.55 -7.66
CA TRP A 50 1.54 3.23 -6.23
C TRP A 50 2.24 1.90 -5.95
N TYR A 51 1.91 0.85 -6.71
CA TYR A 51 2.54 -0.47 -6.51
C TYR A 51 4.06 -0.39 -6.71
N THR A 52 4.51 0.23 -7.80
CA THR A 52 5.95 0.36 -8.09
C THR A 52 6.69 1.10 -6.97
N ARG A 53 6.09 2.16 -6.41
CA ARG A 53 6.71 2.92 -5.31
C ARG A 53 6.86 2.09 -4.03
N TRP A 54 5.89 1.24 -3.72
CA TRP A 54 5.81 0.55 -2.42
C TRP A 54 6.30 -0.91 -2.47
N ALA A 55 6.46 -1.49 -3.66
CA ALA A 55 6.89 -2.88 -3.85
C ALA A 55 8.34 -3.15 -3.38
N ASP A 56 9.21 -2.13 -3.40
CA ASP A 56 10.57 -2.27 -2.88
C ASP A 56 10.64 -2.20 -1.33
N GLU A 57 9.60 -1.65 -0.69
CA GLU A 57 9.56 -1.39 0.76
C GLU A 57 8.78 -2.45 1.55
N PHE A 58 7.83 -3.13 0.90
CA PHE A 58 6.88 -4.06 1.52
C PHE A 58 6.77 -5.38 0.77
N ASP A 59 6.52 -6.46 1.51
CA ASP A 59 6.19 -7.73 0.91
C ASP A 59 4.85 -7.65 0.16
N ALA A 60 4.72 -8.43 -0.91
CA ALA A 60 3.49 -8.47 -1.71
C ALA A 60 2.25 -8.80 -0.86
N ARG A 61 2.38 -9.62 0.19
CA ARG A 61 1.28 -9.97 1.10
C ARG A 61 0.82 -8.78 1.94
N GLU A 62 1.76 -7.94 2.39
CA GLU A 62 1.43 -6.73 3.17
C GLU A 62 0.63 -5.73 2.32
N LEU A 63 0.98 -5.59 1.04
CA LEU A 63 0.27 -4.73 0.10
C LEU A 63 -1.05 -5.33 -0.38
N ALA A 64 -1.13 -6.66 -0.52
CA ALA A 64 -2.27 -7.36 -1.10
C ALA A 64 -3.56 -7.15 -0.30
N GLN A 65 -3.48 -7.17 1.04
CA GLN A 65 -4.65 -6.99 1.88
C GLN A 65 -5.35 -5.65 1.60
N GLY A 66 -4.61 -4.55 1.61
CA GLY A 66 -5.15 -3.23 1.32
C GLY A 66 -5.61 -3.09 -0.13
N PHE A 67 -4.82 -3.63 -1.07
CA PHE A 67 -5.14 -3.62 -2.49
C PHE A 67 -6.49 -4.29 -2.78
N TRP A 68 -6.74 -5.49 -2.24
CA TRP A 68 -7.98 -6.22 -2.52
C TRP A 68 -9.21 -5.52 -1.95
N GLN A 69 -9.08 -4.82 -0.83
CA GLN A 69 -10.14 -3.96 -0.29
C GLN A 69 -10.37 -2.75 -1.20
N TRP A 70 -9.31 -2.04 -1.57
CA TRP A 70 -9.37 -0.90 -2.48
C TRP A 70 -10.03 -1.26 -3.82
N ARG A 71 -9.68 -2.42 -4.38
CA ARG A 71 -10.21 -2.93 -5.65
C ARG A 71 -11.74 -2.99 -5.66
N THR A 72 -12.38 -3.30 -4.52
CA THR A 72 -13.86 -3.46 -4.43
C THR A 72 -14.64 -2.21 -4.81
N ARG A 73 -13.99 -1.04 -4.82
CA ARG A 73 -14.58 0.24 -5.24
C ARG A 73 -14.84 0.31 -6.74
N PHE A 74 -14.08 -0.44 -7.55
CA PHE A 74 -14.08 -0.29 -9.00
C PHE A 74 -14.75 -1.49 -9.66
N ALA A 75 -15.86 -1.22 -10.34
CA ALA A 75 -16.61 -2.24 -11.05
C ALA A 75 -15.84 -2.77 -12.27
N SER A 76 -15.03 -1.93 -12.91
CA SER A 76 -14.15 -2.34 -14.03
C SER A 76 -13.18 -3.44 -13.63
N LEU A 77 -12.76 -3.48 -12.36
CA LEU A 77 -11.82 -4.45 -11.83
C LEU A 77 -12.49 -5.77 -11.40
N LYS A 78 -13.80 -5.96 -11.64
CA LYS A 78 -14.53 -7.20 -11.34
C LYS A 78 -13.85 -8.48 -11.89
N PRO A 79 -13.23 -8.47 -13.09
CA PRO A 79 -12.51 -9.64 -13.58
C PRO A 79 -11.36 -10.11 -12.67
N LEU A 80 -10.73 -9.25 -11.85
CA LEU A 80 -9.60 -9.66 -11.02
C LEU A 80 -9.93 -10.66 -9.89
N ASP A 81 -11.21 -10.97 -9.63
CA ASP A 81 -11.58 -11.92 -8.56
C ASP A 81 -10.95 -13.31 -8.81
N TRP A 82 -10.88 -13.77 -10.07
CA TRP A 82 -10.29 -15.08 -10.36
C TRP A 82 -8.77 -15.11 -10.10
N LEU A 83 -8.08 -13.99 -10.31
CA LEU A 83 -6.65 -13.85 -9.98
C LEU A 83 -6.43 -13.92 -8.48
N ARG A 84 -7.28 -13.26 -7.69
CA ARG A 84 -7.24 -13.33 -6.23
C ARG A 84 -7.42 -14.77 -5.76
N ASP A 85 -8.43 -15.45 -6.30
CA ASP A 85 -8.77 -16.81 -5.88
C ASP A 85 -7.70 -17.84 -6.32
N SER A 86 -6.88 -17.49 -7.32
CA SER A 86 -5.74 -18.28 -7.79
C SER A 86 -4.41 -17.94 -7.08
N ASP A 87 -4.43 -17.07 -6.07
CA ASP A 87 -3.24 -16.56 -5.35
C ASP A 87 -2.18 -15.93 -6.28
N GLU A 88 -2.63 -15.25 -7.33
CA GLU A 88 -1.74 -14.61 -8.31
C GLU A 88 -0.99 -13.43 -7.68
N PRO A 89 0.33 -13.30 -7.95
CA PRO A 89 1.13 -12.25 -7.36
C PRO A 89 0.72 -10.87 -7.88
N LEU A 90 0.83 -9.86 -7.01
CA LEU A 90 0.39 -8.49 -7.33
C LEU A 90 1.02 -7.89 -8.59
N TYR A 91 2.26 -8.24 -8.93
CA TYR A 91 2.86 -7.72 -10.16
C TYR A 91 2.11 -8.20 -11.42
N ASN A 92 1.59 -9.43 -11.41
CA ASN A 92 0.80 -9.98 -12.51
C ASN A 92 -0.60 -9.34 -12.53
N VAL A 93 -1.19 -9.13 -11.36
CA VAL A 93 -2.42 -8.35 -11.21
C VAL A 93 -2.26 -6.92 -11.76
N MET A 94 -1.14 -6.24 -11.48
CA MET A 94 -0.86 -4.91 -12.04
C MET A 94 -0.73 -4.94 -13.56
N TYR A 95 -0.17 -6.00 -14.13
CA TYR A 95 -0.11 -6.20 -15.58
C TYR A 95 -1.52 -6.30 -16.17
N GLU A 96 -2.38 -7.12 -15.57
CA GLU A 96 -3.77 -7.31 -16.02
C GLU A 96 -4.59 -6.02 -15.95
N ILE A 97 -4.43 -5.23 -14.87
CA ILE A 97 -5.13 -3.94 -14.71
C ILE A 97 -4.87 -3.02 -15.91
N ARG A 98 -3.67 -3.03 -16.51
CA ARG A 98 -3.36 -2.18 -17.68
C ARG A 98 -4.24 -2.54 -18.88
N PHE A 99 -4.55 -3.83 -19.09
CA PHE A 99 -5.45 -4.26 -20.15
C PHE A 99 -6.89 -3.88 -19.84
N ILE A 100 -7.35 -4.15 -18.62
CA ILE A 100 -8.69 -3.77 -18.17
C ILE A 100 -8.92 -2.27 -18.36
N VAL A 101 -7.98 -1.44 -17.93
CA VAL A 101 -8.06 0.03 -18.08
C VAL A 101 -8.12 0.43 -19.55
N ARG A 102 -7.30 -0.19 -20.42
CA ARG A 102 -7.29 0.10 -21.86
C ARG A 102 -8.63 -0.22 -22.52
N GLU A 103 -9.27 -1.29 -22.09
CA GLU A 103 -10.54 -1.79 -22.65
C GLU A 103 -11.77 -1.15 -22.00
N THR A 104 -11.60 -0.54 -20.83
CA THR A 104 -12.69 0.14 -20.11
C THR A 104 -13.09 1.44 -20.84
N PRO A 105 -14.37 1.62 -21.18
CA PRO A 105 -14.87 2.83 -21.82
C PRO A 105 -14.53 4.11 -21.03
N ALA A 106 -14.26 5.20 -21.74
CA ALA A 106 -13.80 6.46 -21.13
C ALA A 106 -14.77 7.01 -20.07
N HIS A 107 -16.09 6.90 -20.30
CA HIS A 107 -17.11 7.37 -19.34
C HIS A 107 -17.10 6.55 -18.04
N VAL A 108 -16.79 5.26 -18.10
CA VAL A 108 -16.64 4.40 -16.91
C VAL A 108 -15.37 4.80 -16.15
N ARG A 109 -14.24 4.96 -16.85
CA ARG A 109 -12.99 5.43 -16.21
C ARG A 109 -13.18 6.79 -15.54
N GLU A 110 -13.92 7.69 -16.17
CA GLU A 110 -14.23 8.99 -15.58
C GLU A 110 -15.09 8.85 -14.31
N ALA A 111 -16.18 8.07 -14.37
CA ALA A 111 -17.00 7.80 -13.19
C ALA A 111 -16.19 7.16 -12.04
N GLU A 112 -15.27 6.25 -12.35
CA GLU A 112 -14.38 5.63 -11.39
C GLU A 112 -13.36 6.61 -10.80
N ARG A 113 -12.80 7.53 -11.59
CA ARG A 113 -11.99 8.64 -11.06
C ARG A 113 -12.80 9.51 -10.10
N TRP A 114 -14.09 9.70 -10.33
CA TRP A 114 -14.97 10.42 -9.40
C TRP A 114 -15.20 9.69 -8.07
N GLN A 115 -14.85 8.40 -7.95
CA GLN A 115 -14.89 7.70 -6.67
C GLN A 115 -13.63 7.93 -5.82
N VAL A 116 -12.57 8.47 -6.41
CA VAL A 116 -11.32 8.77 -5.71
C VAL A 116 -11.43 10.15 -5.05
N PRO A 117 -11.02 10.31 -3.77
CA PRO A 117 -11.10 11.60 -3.06
C PRO A 117 -10.25 12.73 -3.65
N ASN A 118 -9.41 12.46 -4.65
CA ASN A 118 -8.58 13.47 -5.29
C ASN A 118 -9.41 14.27 -6.33
N LYS A 119 -9.96 15.41 -5.89
CA LYS A 119 -10.72 16.34 -6.75
C LYS A 119 -9.89 17.50 -7.30
N LEU A 120 -8.60 17.56 -6.97
CA LEU A 120 -7.69 18.57 -7.47
C LEU A 120 -7.23 18.16 -8.87
N THR A 121 -8.10 18.35 -9.86
CA THR A 121 -7.58 18.67 -11.19
C THR A 121 -7.12 20.11 -11.10
N ASP A 122 -5.81 20.30 -11.01
CA ASP A 122 -5.20 21.60 -11.26
C ASP A 122 -5.55 22.02 -12.69
N ARG A 123 -6.68 22.70 -12.83
CA ARG A 123 -7.08 23.41 -14.05
C ARG A 123 -6.36 24.76 -14.06
N SER A 124 -5.03 24.76 -13.90
CA SER A 124 -4.18 25.90 -14.24
C SER A 124 -3.47 25.62 -15.57
N ARG A 125 -4.27 25.63 -16.64
CA ARG A 125 -3.87 26.01 -18.00
C ARG A 125 -5.09 26.76 -18.53
N GLY A 126 -5.09 28.09 -18.59
CA GLY A 126 -4.19 28.86 -19.44
C GLY A 126 -4.85 28.94 -20.80
#